data_AF-A0A424L7J2-F1
#
_entry.id   AF-A0A424L7J2-F1
#
_cell.length_a   1.000
_cell.length_b   1.000
_cell.length_c   1.000
_cell.angle_alpha   90.00
_cell.angle_beta   90.00
_cell.angle_gamma   90.00
#
_symmetry.space_group_name_H-M   'P 1'
#
loop_
_entity.id
_entity.type
_entity.pdbx_description
1 polymer ?
#
loop_
_entity_poly.entity_id
_entity_poly.type
_entity_poly.pdbx_seq_one_letter_code
_entity_poly.pdbx_strand_id
1 'polypeptide(L)' 'MTDIQFVYEFDFEYEVSRQISPLIRRVLAKNPSAFTFRGTGTYIVGQ' A
#
# COMPACT_ATOMS: atom_id res chain seq x y z
N MET A 1 -2.35 16.77 24.05
CA MET A 1 -1.88 15.47 23.53
C MET A 1 -2.35 15.39 22.09
N THR A 2 -1.44 15.30 21.14
CA THR A 2 -1.79 15.23 19.71
C THR A 2 -2.28 13.82 19.40
N ASP A 3 -3.56 13.70 19.04
CA ASP A 3 -4.22 12.46 18.64
C ASP A 3 -3.71 12.08 17.23
N ILE A 4 -2.89 11.03 17.14
CA ILE A 4 -2.44 10.48 15.85
C ILE A 4 -3.38 9.33 15.50
N GLN A 5 -4.14 9.52 14.43
CA GLN A 5 -5.09 8.53 13.93
C GLN A 5 -4.36 7.27 13.44
N PHE A 6 -4.76 6.12 13.97
CA PHE A 6 -4.27 4.83 13.51
C PHE A 6 -5.05 4.39 12.25
N VAL A 7 -4.49 4.67 11.07
CA VAL A 7 -5.09 4.32 9.77
C VAL A 7 -4.51 3.00 9.25
N TYR A 8 -5.36 1.97 9.15
CA TYR A 8 -5.00 0.64 8.63
C TYR A 8 -5.87 0.21 7.44
N GLU A 9 -6.94 0.96 7.17
CA GLU A 9 -7.83 0.78 6.02
C GLU A 9 -7.32 1.60 4.83
N PHE A 10 -7.30 0.98 3.65
CA PHE A 10 -7.00 1.65 2.37
C PHE A 10 -7.56 0.86 1.19
N ASP A 11 -7.92 1.55 0.10
CA ASP A 11 -8.36 0.88 -1.12
C ASP A 11 -7.17 0.34 -1.93
N PHE A 12 -7.31 -0.89 -2.42
CA PHE A 12 -6.31 -1.54 -3.26
C PHE A 12 -6.92 -2.58 -4.18
N GLU A 13 -6.18 -2.87 -5.25
CA GLU A 13 -6.39 -4.01 -6.13
C GLU A 13 -5.07 -4.78 -6.18
N TYR A 14 -5.16 -6.10 -6.12
CA TYR A 14 -3.96 -6.95 -6.22
C TYR A 14 -3.35 -6.86 -7.61
N GLU A 15 -2.02 -6.88 -7.68
CA GLU A 15 -1.25 -6.97 -8.92
C GLU A 15 -1.47 -5.79 -9.89
N VAL A 16 -2.13 -4.72 -9.43
CA VAL A 16 -2.38 -3.49 -10.18
C VAL A 16 -1.48 -2.37 -9.65
N SER A 17 -0.84 -1.64 -10.56
CA SER A 17 -0.08 -0.43 -10.23
C SER A 17 -1.02 0.75 -10.01
N ARG A 18 -1.08 1.26 -8.78
CA ARG A 18 -1.90 2.42 -8.39
C ARG A 18 -1.01 3.58 -7.96
N GLN A 19 -1.26 4.78 -8.50
CA GLN A 19 -0.60 6.01 -8.06
C GLN A 19 -1.07 6.37 -6.65
N ILE A 20 -0.14 6.53 -5.70
CA ILE A 20 -0.47 6.89 -4.30
C ILE A 20 0.14 8.22 -3.88
N SER A 21 1.10 8.74 -4.64
CA SER A 21 1.65 10.10 -4.52
C SER A 21 2.27 10.50 -5.86
N PRO A 22 2.64 11.77 -6.12
CA PRO A 22 3.15 12.21 -7.43
C PRO A 22 4.35 11.42 -7.98
N LEU A 23 5.17 10.81 -7.12
CA LEU A 23 6.38 10.07 -7.52
C LEU A 23 6.34 8.59 -7.13
N ILE A 24 5.22 8.10 -6.59
CA ILE A 24 5.14 6.74 -6.07
C ILE A 24 3.89 6.06 -6.61
N ARG A 25 4.12 4.92 -7.26
CA ARG A 25 3.09 3.92 -7.54
C ARG A 25 3.30 2.72 -6.64
N ARG A 26 2.21 2.09 -6.22
CA ARG A 26 2.21 0.88 -5.40
C ARG A 26 1.55 -0.25 -6.17
N VAL A 27 2.17 -1.42 -6.14
CA VAL A 27 1.59 -2.71 -6.51
C VAL A 27 1.48 -3.54 -5.23
N LEU A 28 0.31 -4.14 -4.99
CA LEU A 28 0.13 -5.05 -3.86
C LEU A 28 0.21 -6.50 -4.35
N ALA A 29 1.17 -7.27 -3.85
CA ALA A 29 1.29 -8.68 -4.20
C ALA A 29 0.13 -9.49 -3.58
N LYS A 30 -0.35 -10.51 -4.29
CA LYS A 30 -1.43 -11.40 -3.84
C LYS A 30 -0.94 -12.48 -2.87
N ASN A 31 -0.34 -12.05 -1.76
CA ASN A 31 0.23 -12.92 -0.72
C ASN A 31 -0.16 -12.45 0.71
N PRO A 32 -1.46 -12.35 1.06
CA PRO A 32 -1.90 -11.92 2.38
C PRO A 32 -1.49 -12.93 3.48
N SER A 33 -1.06 -12.43 4.63
CA SER A 33 -0.68 -13.23 5.79
C SER A 33 -0.56 -12.36 7.05
N ALA A 34 -0.38 -12.99 8.21
CA ALA A 34 -0.09 -12.28 9.45
C ALA A 34 1.17 -11.37 9.36
N PHE A 35 2.11 -11.68 8.46
CA PHE A 35 3.36 -10.93 8.29
C PHE A 35 3.33 -9.92 7.14
N THR A 36 2.35 -10.02 6.24
CA THR A 36 2.22 -9.16 5.05
C THR A 36 0.93 -8.32 5.07
N PHE A 37 0.10 -8.45 6.10
CA PHE A 37 -1.22 -7.81 6.20
C PHE A 37 -2.07 -8.11 4.96
N ARG A 38 -2.42 -7.07 4.19
CA ARG A 38 -3.18 -7.19 2.94
C ARG A 38 -2.34 -7.76 1.79
N GLY A 39 -1.01 -7.76 1.88
CA GLY A 39 -0.07 -8.24 0.87
C GLY A 39 1.25 -7.46 0.91
N THR A 40 2.31 -7.96 0.29
CA THR A 40 3.58 -7.22 0.19
C THR A 40 3.37 -5.94 -0.63
N GLY A 41 3.70 -4.79 -0.05
CA GLY A 41 3.71 -3.52 -0.75
C GLY A 41 4.99 -3.35 -1.58
N THR A 42 4.86 -3.41 -2.90
CA THR A 42 5.95 -3.10 -3.84
C THR A 42 5.77 -1.69 -4.36
N TYR A 43 6.84 -0.89 -4.35
CA TYR A 43 6.79 0.52 -4.72
C TYR A 43 7.65 0.79 -5.95
N ILE A 44 7.07 1.47 -6.92
CA ILE A 44 7.76 2.00 -8.10
C ILE A 44 7.97 3.49 -7.84
N VAL A 45 9.23 3.91 -7.83
CA VAL A 45 9.64 5.29 -7.55
C VAL A 45 9.96 5.98 -8.88
N GLY A 46 9.42 7.19 -9.07
CA GLY A 46 9.55 7.97 -10.29
C GLY A 46 8.36 7.81 -11.24
N GLN A 47 8.48 8.42 -12.43
CA GLN A 47 7.46 8.45 -13.48
C GLN A 47 7.70 7.32 -14.49
#